data_AF-A0A661FXD0-F1
#
_entry.id   AF-A0A661FXD0-F1
#
_cell.length_a   1.000
_cell.length_b   1.000
_cell.length_c   1.000
_cell.angle_alpha   90.00
_cell.angle_beta   90.00
_cell.angle_gamma   90.00
#
_symmetry.space_group_name_H-M   'P 1'
#
loop_
_entity.id
_entity.type
_entity.pdbx_description
1 polymer ?
#
loop_
_entity_poly.entity_id
_entity_poly.type
_entity_poly.pdbx_seq_one_letter_code
_entity_poly.pdbx_strand_id
1 'polypeptide(L)'
;AAECSANDQQIADELGDVLFSVVNLARHLSVDPEQALAQANQKFEKRFRDMEQEANSSRRQFSNMDMNTLDACWQAAKKRCSVSDGN
;
A
#
# COMPACT_ATOMS: atom_id res chain seq x y z
N ALA A 1 -7.69 -27.42 -6.46
CA ALA A 1 -8.02 -26.18 -7.18
C ALA A 1 -9.27 -25.64 -6.53
N ALA A 2 -9.21 -24.45 -5.95
CA ALA A 2 -10.36 -23.86 -5.24
C ALA A 2 -11.50 -23.65 -6.23
N GLU A 3 -12.68 -24.17 -5.90
CA GLU A 3 -13.92 -23.87 -6.60
C GLU A 3 -14.23 -22.38 -6.37
N CYS A 4 -13.83 -21.51 -7.31
CA CYS A 4 -14.33 -20.14 -7.32
C CYS A 4 -15.83 -20.21 -7.55
N SER A 5 -16.61 -19.82 -6.53
CA SER A 5 -18.05 -19.72 -6.66
C SER A 5 -18.36 -18.69 -7.75
N ALA A 6 -19.49 -18.81 -8.46
CA ALA A 6 -19.85 -17.86 -9.52
C ALA A 6 -19.82 -16.38 -9.04
N ASN A 7 -20.00 -16.16 -7.74
CA ASN A 7 -19.88 -14.87 -7.08
C ASN A 7 -18.43 -14.34 -7.03
N ASP A 8 -17.44 -15.20 -6.80
CA ASP A 8 -16.03 -14.81 -6.76
C ASP A 8 -15.54 -14.37 -8.15
N GLN A 9 -16.06 -15.02 -9.21
CA GLN A 9 -15.77 -14.62 -10.59
C GLN A 9 -16.38 -13.25 -10.91
N GLN A 10 -17.64 -13.01 -10.51
CA GLN A 10 -18.29 -11.71 -10.68
C GLN A 10 -17.56 -10.60 -9.91
N ILE A 11 -17.10 -10.88 -8.69
CA ILE A 11 -16.29 -9.93 -7.92
C ILE A 11 -14.97 -9.62 -8.63
N ALA A 12 -14.30 -10.63 -9.20
CA ALA A 12 -13.07 -10.42 -9.95
C ALA A 12 -13.28 -9.57 -11.21
N ASP A 13 -14.39 -9.81 -11.93
CA ASP A 13 -14.75 -9.06 -13.14
C ASP A 13 -15.03 -7.57 -12.79
N GLU A 14 -15.86 -7.29 -11.78
CA GLU A 14 -16.15 -5.93 -11.33
C GLU A 14 -14.91 -5.20 -10.79
N LEU A 15 -14.04 -5.92 -10.07
CA LEU A 15 -12.76 -5.36 -9.61
C LEU A 15 -11.85 -5.02 -10.81
N GLY A 16 -11.87 -5.83 -11.86
CA GLY A 16 -11.18 -5.57 -13.11
C GLY A 16 -11.63 -4.26 -13.76
N ASP A 17 -12.94 -4.03 -13.83
CA ASP A 17 -13.51 -2.80 -14.40
C ASP A 17 -13.14 -1.54 -13.59
N VAL A 18 -13.08 -1.66 -12.25
CA VAL A 18 -12.60 -0.58 -11.38
C VAL A 18 -11.12 -0.27 -11.65
N LEU A 19 -10.27 -1.30 -11.71
CA LEU A 19 -8.83 -1.13 -11.98
C LEU A 19 -8.61 -0.53 -13.38
N PHE A 20 -9.35 -1.00 -14.38
CA PHE A 20 -9.30 -0.45 -15.74
C PHE A 20 -9.72 1.02 -15.78
N SER A 21 -10.78 1.38 -15.05
CA SER A 21 -11.24 2.77 -14.92
C SER A 21 -10.16 3.67 -14.29
N VAL A 22 -9.46 3.18 -13.26
CA VAL A 22 -8.34 3.91 -12.63
C VAL A 22 -7.16 4.08 -13.60
N VAL A 23 -6.81 3.04 -14.37
CA VAL A 23 -5.77 3.12 -15.40
C VAL A 23 -6.12 4.15 -16.48
N ASN A 24 -7.38 4.16 -16.93
CA ASN A 24 -7.84 5.16 -17.89
C ASN A 24 -7.78 6.58 -17.32
N LEU A 25 -8.17 6.77 -16.06
CA LEU A 25 -8.04 8.05 -15.38
C LEU A 25 -6.57 8.52 -15.34
N ALA A 26 -5.63 7.64 -15.00
CA ALA A 26 -4.20 7.96 -15.02
C ALA A 26 -3.75 8.43 -16.42
N ARG A 27 -4.18 7.74 -17.49
CA ARG A 27 -3.91 8.15 -18.88
C ARG A 27 -4.50 9.52 -19.21
N HIS A 28 -5.73 9.80 -18.79
CA HIS A 28 -6.36 11.11 -18.98
C HIS A 28 -5.61 12.24 -18.27
N LEU A 29 -4.99 11.93 -17.12
CA LEU A 29 -4.14 12.86 -16.37
C LEU A 29 -2.70 12.93 -16.89
N SER A 30 -2.36 12.23 -17.98
CA SER A 30 -1.00 12.10 -18.51
C SER A 30 0.01 11.53 -17.49
N VAL A 31 -0.48 10.69 -16.57
CA VAL A 31 0.34 9.95 -15.60
C VAL A 31 0.55 8.53 -16.14
N ASP A 32 1.78 8.05 -16.07
CA ASP A 32 2.08 6.65 -16.36
C ASP A 32 1.61 5.77 -15.17
N PRO A 33 0.58 4.92 -15.36
CA PRO A 33 0.01 4.12 -14.27
C PRO A 33 0.99 3.07 -13.73
N GLU A 34 1.88 2.52 -14.56
CA GLU A 34 2.87 1.54 -14.14
C GLU A 34 3.90 2.20 -13.24
N GLN A 35 4.43 3.36 -13.65
CA GLN A 35 5.38 4.12 -12.84
C GLN A 35 4.73 4.63 -11.55
N ALA A 36 3.48 5.13 -11.61
CA ALA A 36 2.77 5.58 -10.43
C ALA A 36 2.55 4.45 -9.41
N LEU A 37 2.21 3.25 -9.89
CA LEU A 37 2.08 2.06 -9.05
C LEU A 37 3.43 1.62 -8.47
N ALA A 38 4.49 1.61 -9.28
CA ALA A 38 5.84 1.29 -8.83
C ALA A 38 6.31 2.24 -7.71
N GLN A 39 6.09 3.55 -7.87
CA GLN A 39 6.40 4.55 -6.85
C GLN A 39 5.56 4.36 -5.58
N ALA A 40 4.26 4.03 -5.72
CA ALA A 40 3.41 3.72 -4.59
C ALA A 40 3.91 2.50 -3.81
N ASN A 41 4.33 1.44 -4.52
CA ASN A 41 4.90 0.24 -3.92
C ASN A 41 6.22 0.54 -3.19
N GLN A 42 7.12 1.32 -3.79
CA GLN A 42 8.35 1.75 -3.12
C GLN A 42 8.09 2.58 -1.86
N LYS A 43 7.10 3.50 -1.90
CA LYS A 43 6.68 4.27 -0.72
C LYS A 43 6.10 3.37 0.36
N PHE A 44 5.32 2.36 -0.01
CA PHE A 44 4.79 1.37 0.93
C PHE A 44 5.91 0.56 1.57
N GLU A 45 6.83 0.04 0.77
CA GLU A 45 7.98 -0.74 1.23
C GLU A 45 8.86 0.07 2.19
N LYS A 46 9.18 1.32 1.85
CA LYS A 46 9.98 2.21 2.70
C LYS A 46 9.31 2.43 4.06
N ARG A 47 8.01 2.73 4.07
CA ARG A 47 7.25 2.90 5.33
C ARG A 47 7.22 1.62 6.14
N PHE A 48 7.06 0.46 5.49
CA PHE A 48 7.05 -0.83 6.18
C PHE A 48 8.41 -1.13 6.83
N ARG A 49 9.51 -0.91 6.10
CA ARG A 49 10.87 -1.03 6.65
C ARG A 49 11.12 -0.07 7.81
N ASP A 50 10.67 1.17 7.71
CA ASP A 50 10.77 2.15 8.81
C ASP A 50 10.01 1.69 10.05
N MET A 51 8.81 1.15 9.88
CA MET A 51 8.07 0.57 11.01
C MET A 51 8.81 -0.63 11.61
N GLU A 52 9.37 -1.52 10.78
CA GLU A 52 10.10 -2.70 11.25
C GLU A 52 11.33 -2.30 12.08
N GLN A 53 12.06 -1.26 11.65
CA GLN A 53 13.19 -0.70 12.40
C GLN A 53 12.77 -0.13 13.77
N GLU A 54 11.64 0.59 13.83
CA GLU A 54 11.08 1.12 15.09
C GLU A 54 10.67 0.01 16.05
N ALA A 55 10.04 -1.05 15.52
CA ALA A 55 9.63 -2.20 16.31
C ALA A 55 10.84 -2.95 16.90
N ASN A 56 11.87 -3.16 16.08
CA ASN A 56 13.13 -3.77 16.51
C ASN A 56 13.84 -2.92 17.58
N SER A 57 13.89 -1.60 17.39
CA SER A 57 14.48 -0.66 18.35
C SER A 57 13.73 -0.66 19.70
N SER A 58 12.41 -0.85 19.65
CA SER A 58 11.55 -0.91 20.83
C SER A 58 11.51 -2.28 21.52
N ARG A 59 12.27 -3.29 21.03
CA ARG A 59 12.20 -4.72 21.43
C ARG A 59 10.77 -5.29 21.46
N ARG A 60 9.86 -4.72 20.69
CA ARG A 60 8.48 -5.20 20.58
C ARG A 60 8.35 -5.95 19.26
N GLN A 61 7.90 -7.20 19.32
CA GLN A 61 7.57 -7.93 18.10
C GLN A 61 6.35 -7.29 17.44
N PHE A 62 6.45 -7.07 16.12
CA PHE A 62 5.38 -6.53 15.29
C PHE A 62 4.06 -7.32 15.44
N SER A 63 4.16 -8.63 15.62
CA SER A 63 3.05 -9.55 15.81
C SER A 63 2.27 -9.33 17.11
N ASN A 64 2.86 -8.65 18.09
CA ASN A 64 2.26 -8.42 19.41
C ASN A 64 1.77 -6.98 19.57
N MET A 65 1.85 -6.15 18.52
CA MET A 65 1.36 -4.78 18.55
C MET A 65 -0.14 -4.74 18.24
N ASP A 66 -0.88 -3.95 19.01
CA ASP A 66 -2.29 -3.66 18.72
C ASP A 66 -2.43 -2.89 17.39
N MET A 67 -3.57 -3.04 16.72
CA MET A 67 -3.88 -2.37 15.45
C MET A 67 -3.73 -0.85 15.57
N ASN A 68 -4.11 -0.26 16.71
CA ASN A 68 -3.94 1.18 16.96
C ASN A 68 -2.46 1.58 17.03
N THR A 69 -1.62 0.71 17.58
CA THR A 69 -0.17 0.96 17.67
C THR A 69 0.47 0.83 16.28
N LEU A 70 0.03 -0.14 15.48
CA LEU A 70 0.47 -0.29 14.09
C LEU A 70 0.07 0.92 13.24
N ASP A 71 -1.15 1.43 13.37
CA ASP A 71 -1.57 2.64 12.65
C ASP A 71 -0.74 3.86 13.10
N ALA A 72 -0.51 4.05 14.41
CA ALA A 72 0.34 5.14 14.90
C ALA A 72 1.78 5.06 14.34
N CYS A 73 2.38 3.87 14.30
CA CYS A 73 3.68 3.63 13.69
C CYS A 73 3.67 3.92 12.18
N TRP A 74 2.60 3.53 11.47
CA TRP A 74 2.43 3.81 10.04
C TRP A 74 2.30 5.31 9.76
N GLN A 75 1.53 6.05 10.56
CA GLN A 75 1.42 7.50 10.45
C GLN A 75 2.77 8.19 10.72
N ALA A 76 3.53 7.71 11.69
CA ALA A 76 4.87 8.22 11.97
C ALA A 76 5.84 7.98 10.80
N ALA A 77 5.85 6.76 10.24
CA ALA A 77 6.66 6.41 9.07
C ALA A 77 6.26 7.25 7.83
N LYS A 78 4.95 7.47 7.62
CA LYS A 78 4.45 8.33 6.54
C LYS A 78 4.96 9.76 6.65
N LYS A 79 4.97 10.35 7.85
CA LYS A 79 5.50 11.71 8.10
C LYS A 79 7.00 11.81 7.82
N ARG A 80 7.79 10.80 8.19
CA ARG A 80 9.24 10.78 7.92
C ARG A 80 9.55 10.66 6.42
N CYS A 81 8.82 9.81 5.71
CA CYS A 81 8.99 9.67 4.26
C CYS A 81 8.62 10.96 3.49
N SER A 82 7.56 11.68 3.88
CA SER A 82 7.16 12.91 3.17
C SER A 82 8.17 14.06 3.26
N VAL A 83 9.06 14.06 4.26
CA VAL A 83 10.11 15.08 4.41
C VAL A 83 11.29 14.82 3.45
N SER A 84 11.49 13.58 3.03
CA SER A 84 12.61 13.18 2.16
C SER A 84 12.32 13.31 0.66
N ASP A 85 11.06 13.44 0.25
CA ASP A 85 10.64 13.52 -1.17
C ASP A 85 10.60 14.97 -1.69
N GLY A 86 11.19 15.94 -0.96
CA GLY A 86 11.03 17.38 -1.19
C GLY A 86 12.32 18.23 -1.14
N ASN A 87 13.47 17.67 -1.50
CA ASN A 87 14.71 18.43 -1.73
C ASN A 87 15.40 18.00 -3.02
#